data_AF-A0A7I5E8X8-F1
#
_entry.id   AF-A0A7I5E8X8-F1
#
_cell.length_a   1.000
_cell.length_b   1.000
_cell.length_c   1.000
_cell.angle_alpha   90.00
_cell.angle_beta   90.00
_cell.angle_gamma   90.00
#
_symmetry.space_group_name_H-M   'P 1'
#
loop_
_entity.id
_entity.type
_entity.pdbx_description
1 polymer ?
#
loop_
_entity_poly.entity_id
_entity_poly.type
_entity_poly.pdbx_seq_one_letter_code
_entity_poly.pdbx_strand_id
1 'polypeptide(L)'
;MLITRKIEPAPLQPSRKLMLFCYIVQYVNNVLAAVSSMFVNVYVIYRMLQKNATFDHYQYLIVTQEVVICTGTILRFLRNRIVLLDGRTSYFQYFVPFCEIALAYLDSSITCVETVEEFFVGVFNIHRTLLIVWPRIIRPFHIVAIPIILVCSVFFAYLSYTAAYDSDVQVIVCCSDDYAYCGITLCLKCCDHLFFRITTLLFQTLL
;
A
#
# COMPACT_ATOMS: atom_id res chain seq x y z
N MET A 1 55.78 -5.02 16.86
CA MET A 1 54.51 -5.04 16.12
C MET A 1 53.50 -4.23 16.94
N LEU A 2 53.33 -2.95 16.60
CA LEU A 2 52.47 -2.00 17.33
C LEU A 2 51.07 -2.03 16.72
N ILE A 3 50.09 -2.53 17.49
CA ILE A 3 48.68 -2.54 17.12
C ILE A 3 48.13 -1.13 17.41
N THR A 4 47.99 -0.31 16.37
CA THR A 4 47.31 0.99 16.46
C THR A 4 45.80 0.76 16.50
N ARG A 5 45.21 0.82 17.71
CA ARG A 5 43.75 0.92 17.88
C ARG A 5 43.27 2.21 17.21
N LYS A 6 42.56 2.05 16.10
CA LYS A 6 41.85 3.14 15.41
C LYS A 6 40.75 3.64 16.34
N ILE A 7 40.93 4.84 16.91
CA ILE A 7 39.92 5.50 17.74
C ILE A 7 38.83 5.99 16.77
N GLU A 8 37.68 5.33 16.76
CA GLU A 8 36.50 5.83 16.05
C GLU A 8 36.00 7.10 16.76
N PRO A 9 35.76 8.20 16.02
CA PRO A 9 35.24 9.43 16.62
C PRO A 9 33.84 9.19 17.18
N ALA A 10 33.62 9.62 18.42
CA ALA A 10 32.33 9.55 19.08
C ALA A 10 31.26 10.25 18.21
N PRO A 11 30.06 9.65 18.04
CA PRO A 11 29.01 10.23 17.22
C PRO A 11 28.64 11.61 17.76
N LEU A 12 28.70 12.61 16.87
CA LEU A 12 28.41 14.00 17.19
C LEU A 12 26.95 14.10 17.67
N GLN A 13 26.74 14.29 18.97
CA GLN A 13 25.39 14.42 19.52
C GLN A 13 24.73 15.68 18.96
N PRO A 14 23.61 15.56 18.21
CA PRO A 14 22.94 16.72 17.65
C PRO A 14 22.44 17.63 18.78
N SER A 15 22.60 18.94 18.60
CA SER A 15 22.11 19.94 19.55
C SER A 15 20.61 19.76 19.79
N ARG A 16 20.16 19.77 21.06
CA ARG A 16 18.73 19.62 21.43
C ARG A 16 17.80 20.58 20.66
N LYS A 17 18.27 21.78 20.33
CA LYS A 17 17.51 22.76 19.56
C LYS A 17 17.26 22.30 18.11
N LEU A 18 18.24 21.63 17.50
CA LEU A 18 18.12 21.09 16.15
C LEU A 18 17.10 19.94 16.11
N MET A 19 17.14 19.05 17.11
CA MET A 19 16.16 17.97 17.22
C MET A 19 14.73 18.52 17.36
N LEU A 20 14.51 19.49 18.25
CA LEU A 20 13.19 20.12 18.42
C LEU A 20 12.67 20.77 17.13
N PHE A 21 13.55 21.49 16.42
CA PHE A 21 13.19 22.12 15.14
C PHE A 21 12.76 21.07 14.09
N CYS A 22 13.53 19.99 13.94
CA CYS A 22 13.18 18.89 13.04
C CYS A 22 11.84 18.26 13.40
N TYR A 23 11.54 18.05 14.68
CA TYR A 23 10.25 17.54 15.11
C TYR A 23 9.09 18.46 14.69
N ILE A 24 9.18 19.76 14.95
CA ILE A 24 8.12 20.72 14.61
C ILE A 24 7.89 20.75 13.10
N VAL A 25 8.95 20.83 12.29
CA VAL A 25 8.84 20.83 10.83
C VAL A 25 8.17 19.55 10.33
N GLN A 26 8.56 18.40 10.87
CA GLN A 26 7.98 17.10 10.49
C GLN A 26 6.50 17.02 10.86
N TYR A 27 6.13 17.51 12.04
CA TYR A 27 4.73 17.58 12.50
C TYR A 27 3.87 18.41 11.55
N VAL A 28 4.33 19.61 11.20
CA VAL A 28 3.64 20.50 10.26
C VAL A 28 3.54 19.84 8.88
N ASN A 29 4.62 19.21 8.41
CA ASN A 29 4.63 18.51 7.13
C ASN A 29 3.60 17.37 7.08
N ASN A 30 3.49 16.57 8.15
CA ASN A 30 2.52 15.47 8.18
C ASN A 30 1.07 15.98 8.19
N VAL A 31 0.77 17.05 8.94
CA VAL A 31 -0.55 17.69 8.93
C VAL A 31 -0.89 18.20 7.53
N LEU A 32 0.04 18.93 6.89
CA LEU A 32 -0.17 19.46 5.55
C LEU A 32 -0.34 18.35 4.51
N ALA A 33 0.46 17.28 4.59
CA ALA A 33 0.34 16.12 3.71
C ALA A 33 -1.02 15.43 3.87
N ALA A 34 -1.47 15.20 5.10
CA ALA A 34 -2.76 14.58 5.37
C ALA A 34 -3.93 15.43 4.87
N VAL A 35 -3.93 16.74 5.16
CA VAL A 35 -4.98 17.67 4.70
C VAL A 35 -5.01 17.75 3.17
N SER A 36 -3.84 17.87 2.53
CA SER A 36 -3.75 17.96 1.07
C SER A 36 -4.22 16.67 0.39
N SER A 37 -3.79 15.51 0.91
CA SER A 37 -4.23 14.20 0.43
C SER A 37 -5.74 14.05 0.54
N MET A 38 -6.31 14.30 1.73
CA MET A 38 -7.75 14.23 1.96
C MET A 38 -8.53 15.17 1.03
N PHE A 39 -8.06 16.41 0.85
CA PHE A 39 -8.73 17.38 -0.01
C PHE A 39 -8.79 16.92 -1.47
N VAL A 40 -7.67 16.43 -2.01
CA VAL A 40 -7.59 15.95 -3.40
C VAL A 40 -8.51 14.74 -3.60
N ASN A 41 -8.40 13.72 -2.76
CA ASN A 41 -9.14 12.47 -2.93
C ASN A 41 -10.65 12.66 -2.70
N VAL A 42 -11.05 13.43 -1.69
CA VAL A 42 -12.47 13.78 -1.46
C VAL A 42 -13.03 14.59 -2.64
N TYR A 43 -12.24 15.51 -3.20
CA TYR A 43 -12.66 16.26 -4.38
C TYR A 43 -12.87 15.36 -5.61
N VAL A 44 -12.00 14.36 -5.83
CA VAL A 44 -12.17 13.37 -6.90
C VAL A 44 -13.47 12.58 -6.70
N ILE A 45 -13.71 12.08 -5.49
CA ILE A 45 -14.95 11.35 -5.14
C ILE A 45 -16.18 12.22 -5.39
N TYR A 46 -16.18 13.45 -4.87
CA TYR A 46 -17.27 14.40 -5.03
C TYR A 46 -17.57 14.68 -6.52
N ARG A 47 -16.53 14.95 -7.32
CA ARG A 47 -16.68 15.22 -8.75
C ARG A 47 -17.23 14.01 -9.51
N MET A 48 -16.81 12.80 -9.15
CA MET A 48 -17.29 11.56 -9.77
C MET A 48 -18.76 11.30 -9.43
N LEU A 49 -19.18 11.56 -8.17
CA LEU A 49 -20.57 11.45 -7.73
C LEU A 49 -21.48 12.47 -8.41
N GLN A 50 -21.02 13.72 -8.62
CA GLN A 50 -21.86 14.74 -9.24
C GLN A 50 -22.04 14.57 -10.75
N LYS A 51 -21.02 14.08 -11.46
CA LYS A 51 -21.06 14.01 -12.93
C LYS A 51 -21.80 12.79 -13.48
N ASN A 52 -21.92 11.72 -12.70
CA ASN A 52 -22.45 10.45 -13.18
C ASN A 52 -23.72 10.07 -12.41
N ALA A 53 -24.84 9.97 -13.12
CA ALA A 53 -26.09 9.46 -12.54
C ALA A 53 -26.02 7.96 -12.20
N THR A 54 -25.17 7.22 -12.93
CA THR A 54 -24.90 5.79 -12.71
C THR A 54 -23.41 5.53 -12.86
N PHE A 55 -22.83 4.77 -11.95
CA PHE A 55 -21.42 4.42 -11.98
C PHE A 55 -21.15 3.23 -12.90
N ASP A 56 -20.16 3.37 -13.78
CA ASP A 56 -19.55 2.23 -14.46
C ASP A 56 -18.58 1.48 -13.53
N HIS A 57 -18.26 0.22 -13.85
CA HIS A 57 -17.36 -0.64 -13.08
C HIS A 57 -15.99 0.02 -12.85
N TYR A 58 -15.48 0.74 -13.85
CA TYR A 58 -14.24 1.49 -13.74
C TYR A 58 -14.35 2.66 -12.75
N GLN A 59 -15.49 3.36 -12.74
CA GLN A 59 -15.70 4.47 -11.83
C GLN A 59 -15.86 3.99 -10.38
N TYR A 60 -16.53 2.84 -10.17
CA TYR A 60 -16.55 2.18 -8.86
C TYR A 60 -15.14 1.84 -8.38
N LEU A 61 -14.28 1.34 -9.26
CA LEU A 61 -12.88 1.04 -8.92
C LEU A 61 -12.15 2.30 -8.45
N ILE A 62 -12.33 3.43 -9.16
CA ILE A 62 -11.72 4.73 -8.80
C ILE A 62 -12.21 5.17 -7.45
N VAL A 63 -13.54 5.27 -7.26
CA VAL A 63 -14.10 5.74 -5.99
C VAL A 63 -13.65 4.85 -4.83
N THR A 64 -13.58 3.53 -5.03
CA THR A 64 -13.10 2.60 -4.00
C THR A 64 -11.64 2.87 -3.66
N GLN A 65 -10.76 3.04 -4.65
CA GLN A 65 -9.36 3.37 -4.42
C GLN A 65 -9.21 4.69 -3.65
N GLU A 66 -9.92 5.74 -4.04
CA GLU A 66 -9.87 7.04 -3.35
C GLU A 66 -10.31 6.93 -1.89
N VAL A 67 -11.33 6.12 -1.60
CA VAL A 67 -11.78 5.84 -0.22
C VAL A 67 -10.70 5.10 0.58
N VAL A 68 -10.03 4.13 -0.04
CA VAL A 68 -8.91 3.42 0.59
C VAL A 68 -7.76 4.39 0.90
N ILE A 69 -7.38 5.27 -0.05
CA ILE A 69 -6.32 6.27 0.15
C ILE A 69 -6.69 7.24 1.28
N CYS A 70 -7.95 7.71 1.34
CA CYS A 70 -8.43 8.54 2.45
C CYS A 70 -8.29 7.82 3.79
N THR A 71 -8.69 6.54 3.84
CA THR A 71 -8.59 5.70 5.05
C THR A 71 -7.13 5.54 5.47
N GLY A 72 -6.25 5.20 4.53
CA GLY A 72 -4.81 5.07 4.78
C GLY A 72 -4.17 6.38 5.23
N THR A 73 -4.57 7.50 4.64
CA THR A 73 -4.13 8.84 5.06
C THR A 73 -4.47 9.11 6.53
N ILE A 74 -5.70 8.81 6.96
CA ILE A 74 -6.13 8.99 8.36
C ILE A 74 -5.29 8.10 9.29
N LEU A 75 -5.13 6.82 8.97
CA LEU A 75 -4.37 5.87 9.80
C LEU A 75 -2.90 6.27 9.92
N ARG A 76 -2.23 6.62 8.81
CA ARG A 76 -0.83 7.08 8.80
C ARG A 76 -0.65 8.38 9.57
N PHE A 77 -1.61 9.30 9.47
CA PHE A 77 -1.63 10.54 10.25
C PHE A 77 -1.72 10.24 11.75
N LEU A 78 -2.65 9.37 12.18
CA LEU A 78 -2.78 8.96 13.58
C LEU A 78 -1.50 8.31 14.12
N ARG A 79 -0.84 7.48 13.31
CA ARG A 79 0.43 6.83 13.68
C ARG A 79 1.63 7.77 13.64
N ASN A 80 1.49 8.92 12.99
CA ASN A 80 2.60 9.80 12.61
C ASN A 80 3.70 9.07 11.81
N ARG A 81 3.28 8.14 10.93
CA ARG A 81 4.19 7.39 10.07
C ARG A 81 4.46 8.19 8.80
N ILE A 82 5.73 8.31 8.42
CA ILE A 82 6.15 9.01 7.21
C ILE A 82 6.97 8.07 6.35
N VAL A 83 6.62 8.03 5.06
CA VAL A 83 7.43 7.40 4.02
C VAL A 83 8.45 8.43 3.56
N LEU A 84 9.72 8.12 3.72
CA LEU A 84 10.84 8.94 3.28
C LEU A 84 10.96 8.86 1.75
N LEU A 85 11.71 9.79 1.17
CA LEU A 85 11.96 9.84 -0.29
C LEU A 85 12.65 8.59 -0.83
N ASP A 86 13.34 7.83 0.02
CA ASP A 86 13.98 6.55 -0.31
C ASP A 86 13.04 5.33 -0.15
N GLY A 87 11.75 5.58 0.13
CA GLY A 87 10.74 4.54 0.34
C GLY A 87 10.76 3.92 1.74
N ARG A 88 11.72 4.29 2.61
CA ARG A 88 11.77 3.77 3.98
C ARG A 88 10.73 4.41 4.86
N THR A 89 10.17 3.64 5.78
CA THR A 89 9.17 4.17 6.71
C THR A 89 9.82 4.51 8.04
N SER A 90 9.62 5.74 8.50
CA SER A 90 10.09 6.20 9.80
C SER A 90 8.89 6.48 10.72
N TYR A 91 8.99 6.03 11.96
CA TYR A 91 7.99 6.27 13.00
C TYR A 91 8.48 7.40 13.92
N PHE A 92 7.66 8.42 14.08
CA PHE A 92 7.94 9.52 15.00
C PHE A 92 7.01 9.46 16.21
N GLN A 93 7.22 10.37 17.15
CA GLN A 93 6.36 10.48 18.34
C GLN A 93 4.90 10.64 17.91
N TYR A 94 4.02 9.83 18.47
CA TYR A 94 2.60 9.80 18.13
C TYR A 94 1.89 11.07 18.60
N PHE A 95 0.95 11.57 17.80
CA PHE A 95 0.11 12.73 18.15
C PHE A 95 -0.79 12.43 19.36
N VAL A 96 -1.22 11.18 19.49
CA VAL A 96 -2.10 10.69 20.55
C VAL A 96 -1.38 9.57 21.29
N PRO A 97 -1.33 9.58 22.64
CA PRO A 97 -0.77 8.49 23.40
C PRO A 97 -1.68 7.26 23.30
N PHE A 98 -1.26 6.26 22.52
CA PHE A 98 -1.93 4.97 22.40
C PHE A 98 -1.26 3.94 23.31
N CYS A 99 -2.04 2.97 23.82
CA CYS A 99 -1.46 1.79 24.46
C CYS A 99 -0.80 0.87 23.43
N GLU A 100 0.10 -0.01 23.87
CA GLU A 100 0.88 -0.90 22.97
C GLU A 100 -0.02 -1.77 22.08
N ILE A 101 -1.12 -2.30 22.63
CA ILE A 101 -2.10 -3.09 21.87
C ILE A 101 -2.75 -2.24 20.77
N ALA A 102 -3.14 -1.00 21.09
CA ALA A 102 -3.73 -0.09 20.11
C ALA A 102 -2.73 0.31 19.01
N LEU A 103 -1.43 0.43 19.34
CA LEU A 103 -0.38 0.66 18.34
C LEU A 103 -0.20 -0.56 17.43
N ALA A 104 -0.21 -1.77 17.96
CA ALA A 104 -0.12 -2.99 17.16
C ALA A 104 -1.31 -3.12 16.18
N TYR A 105 -2.54 -2.82 16.64
CA TYR A 105 -3.70 -2.77 15.76
C TYR A 105 -3.61 -1.67 14.71
N LEU A 106 -3.10 -0.49 15.09
CA LEU A 106 -2.93 0.63 14.16
C LEU A 106 -1.90 0.29 13.08
N ASP A 107 -0.75 -0.28 13.45
CA ASP A 107 0.30 -0.69 12.51
C ASP A 107 -0.21 -1.81 11.59
N SER A 108 -0.88 -2.83 12.12
CA SER A 108 -1.54 -3.88 11.32
C SER A 108 -2.58 -3.32 10.35
N SER A 109 -3.38 -2.35 10.79
CA SER A 109 -4.39 -1.69 9.94
C SER A 109 -3.74 -0.88 8.81
N ILE A 110 -2.63 -0.20 9.09
CA ILE A 110 -1.86 0.52 8.07
C ILE A 110 -1.28 -0.47 7.05
N THR A 111 -0.68 -1.57 7.49
CA THR A 111 -0.20 -2.63 6.59
C THR A 111 -1.33 -3.15 5.71
N CYS A 112 -2.51 -3.45 6.29
CA CYS A 112 -3.68 -3.89 5.54
C CYS A 112 -4.03 -2.93 4.41
N VAL A 113 -4.14 -1.63 4.73
CA VAL A 113 -4.51 -0.60 3.75
C VAL A 113 -3.44 -0.43 2.68
N GLU A 114 -2.15 -0.47 3.04
CA GLU A 114 -1.05 -0.40 2.07
C GLU A 114 -1.09 -1.56 1.07
N THR A 115 -1.28 -2.78 1.57
CA THR A 115 -1.43 -3.96 0.72
C THR A 115 -2.64 -3.80 -0.21
N VAL A 116 -3.78 -3.30 0.29
CA VAL A 116 -4.97 -3.03 -0.53
C VAL A 116 -4.67 -1.97 -1.60
N GLU A 117 -4.00 -0.86 -1.25
CA GLU A 117 -3.62 0.22 -2.18
C GLU A 117 -2.76 -0.30 -3.33
N GLU A 118 -1.72 -1.09 -3.03
CA GLU A 118 -0.84 -1.69 -4.03
C GLU A 118 -1.58 -2.64 -4.97
N PHE A 119 -2.46 -3.48 -4.42
CA PHE A 119 -3.29 -4.37 -5.23
C PHE A 119 -4.26 -3.60 -6.13
N PHE A 120 -4.87 -2.51 -5.65
CA PHE A 120 -5.71 -1.67 -6.50
C PHE A 120 -4.93 -1.10 -7.68
N VAL A 121 -3.70 -0.62 -7.48
CA VAL A 121 -2.83 -0.15 -8.58
C VAL A 121 -2.61 -1.27 -9.61
N GLY A 122 -2.35 -2.49 -9.14
CA GLY A 122 -2.25 -3.68 -10.00
C GLY A 122 -3.52 -3.94 -10.80
N VAL A 123 -4.68 -3.94 -10.13
CA VAL A 123 -6.00 -4.11 -10.77
C VAL A 123 -6.28 -3.03 -11.79
N PHE A 124 -5.91 -1.77 -11.53
CA PHE A 124 -6.05 -0.68 -12.48
C PHE A 124 -5.24 -0.89 -13.75
N ASN A 125 -3.99 -1.32 -13.60
CA ASN A 125 -3.13 -1.59 -14.74
C ASN A 125 -3.66 -2.76 -15.57
N ILE A 126 -4.11 -3.84 -14.92
CA ILE A 126 -4.74 -4.97 -15.60
C ILE A 126 -6.05 -4.54 -16.27
N HIS A 127 -6.89 -3.77 -15.60
CA HIS A 127 -8.14 -3.26 -16.16
C HIS A 127 -7.89 -2.47 -17.45
N ARG A 128 -6.92 -1.56 -17.45
CA ARG A 128 -6.56 -0.77 -18.65
C ARG A 128 -6.10 -1.65 -19.80
N THR A 129 -5.27 -2.66 -19.52
CA THR A 129 -4.82 -3.63 -20.53
C THR A 129 -5.99 -4.45 -21.06
N LEU A 130 -6.89 -4.92 -20.19
CA LEU A 130 -8.08 -5.68 -20.57
C LEU A 130 -9.05 -4.86 -21.41
N LEU A 131 -9.16 -3.55 -21.17
CA LEU A 131 -9.99 -2.66 -21.99
C LEU A 131 -9.52 -2.64 -23.45
N ILE A 132 -8.20 -2.66 -23.68
CA ILE A 132 -7.59 -2.67 -25.01
C ILE A 132 -7.65 -4.07 -25.64
N VAL A 133 -7.28 -5.10 -24.88
CA VAL A 133 -7.10 -6.45 -25.42
C VAL A 133 -8.41 -7.23 -25.48
N TRP A 134 -9.19 -7.24 -24.39
CA TRP A 134 -10.42 -8.04 -24.32
C TRP A 134 -11.45 -7.47 -23.31
N PRO A 135 -12.35 -6.58 -23.74
CA PRO A 135 -13.28 -5.90 -22.83
C PRO A 135 -14.32 -6.85 -22.20
N ARG A 136 -14.64 -7.98 -22.85
CA ARG A 136 -15.66 -8.94 -22.36
C ARG A 136 -15.25 -9.65 -21.06
N ILE A 137 -13.95 -9.78 -20.78
CA ILE A 137 -13.45 -10.48 -19.58
C ILE A 137 -13.24 -9.56 -18.36
N ILE A 138 -13.49 -8.25 -18.51
CA ILE A 138 -13.34 -7.28 -17.41
C ILE A 138 -14.26 -7.64 -16.24
N ARG A 139 -15.54 -7.91 -16.50
CA ARG A 139 -16.51 -8.20 -15.44
C ARG A 139 -16.13 -9.45 -14.61
N PRO A 140 -15.87 -10.63 -15.19
CA PRO A 140 -15.47 -11.80 -14.41
C PRO A 140 -14.13 -11.60 -13.71
N PHE A 141 -13.19 -10.85 -14.30
CA PHE A 141 -11.92 -10.51 -13.64
C PHE A 141 -12.16 -9.77 -12.33
N HIS A 142 -13.04 -8.76 -12.28
CA HIS A 142 -13.30 -8.01 -11.04
C HIS A 142 -14.00 -8.87 -9.98
N ILE A 143 -14.92 -9.75 -10.39
CA ILE A 143 -15.63 -10.66 -9.49
C ILE A 143 -14.64 -11.59 -8.76
N VAL A 144 -13.55 -11.99 -9.42
CA VAL A 144 -12.53 -12.89 -8.85
C VAL A 144 -11.42 -12.12 -8.14
N ALA A 145 -10.93 -11.02 -8.73
CA ALA A 145 -9.79 -10.29 -8.21
C ALA A 145 -10.09 -9.60 -6.86
N ILE A 146 -11.26 -8.97 -6.71
CA ILE A 146 -11.60 -8.21 -5.50
C ILE A 146 -11.63 -9.10 -4.24
N PRO A 147 -12.32 -10.26 -4.22
CA PRO A 147 -12.30 -11.15 -3.06
C PRO A 147 -10.90 -11.68 -2.73
N ILE A 148 -10.10 -12.03 -3.75
CA ILE A 148 -8.73 -12.50 -3.55
C ILE A 148 -7.90 -11.42 -2.86
N ILE A 149 -7.96 -10.18 -3.36
CA ILE A 149 -7.25 -9.04 -2.78
C ILE A 149 -7.66 -8.84 -1.33
N LEU A 150 -8.96 -8.83 -1.02
CA LEU A 150 -9.43 -8.66 0.36
C LEU A 150 -8.93 -9.77 1.29
N VAL A 151 -8.99 -11.03 0.86
CA VAL A 151 -8.48 -12.16 1.65
C VAL A 151 -6.98 -12.06 1.87
N CYS A 152 -6.21 -11.74 0.82
CA CYS A 152 -4.78 -11.53 0.93
C CYS A 152 -4.46 -10.39 1.89
N SER A 153 -5.08 -9.22 1.75
CA SER A 153 -4.84 -8.06 2.61
C SER A 153 -5.16 -8.32 4.08
N VAL A 154 -6.27 -9.00 4.38
CA VAL A 154 -6.60 -9.41 5.76
C VAL A 154 -5.57 -10.40 6.31
N PHE A 155 -5.13 -11.34 5.49
CA PHE A 155 -4.10 -12.31 5.88
C PHE A 155 -2.75 -11.63 6.18
N PHE A 156 -2.30 -10.70 5.33
CA PHE A 156 -1.10 -9.91 5.57
C PHE A 156 -1.21 -9.04 6.84
N ALA A 157 -2.37 -8.42 7.05
CA ALA A 157 -2.65 -7.64 8.25
C ALA A 157 -2.55 -8.49 9.52
N TYR A 158 -3.12 -9.70 9.48
CA TYR A 158 -3.03 -10.66 10.58
C TYR A 158 -1.59 -11.07 10.86
N LEU A 159 -0.81 -11.40 9.81
CA LEU A 159 0.60 -11.74 9.97
C LEU A 159 1.41 -10.58 10.58
N SER A 160 1.18 -9.36 10.11
CA SER A 160 1.79 -8.13 10.66
C SER A 160 1.45 -7.96 12.16
N TYR A 161 0.19 -8.18 12.54
CA TYR A 161 -0.22 -8.14 13.96
C TYR A 161 0.50 -9.19 14.79
N THR A 162 0.57 -10.44 14.31
CA THR A 162 1.24 -11.53 15.05
C THR A 162 2.75 -11.32 15.17
N ALA A 163 3.39 -10.75 14.14
CA ALA A 163 4.82 -10.41 14.16
C ALA A 163 5.17 -9.33 15.20
N ALA A 164 4.20 -8.52 15.63
CA ALA A 164 4.41 -7.56 16.72
C ALA A 164 4.57 -8.23 18.10
N TYR A 165 4.13 -9.48 18.26
CA TYR A 165 4.18 -10.24 19.51
C TYR A 165 5.15 -11.42 19.48
N ASP A 166 5.47 -11.95 18.30
CA ASP A 166 6.31 -13.13 18.13
C ASP A 166 7.44 -12.90 17.10
N SER A 167 8.69 -12.95 17.60
CA SER A 167 9.92 -12.74 16.83
C SER A 167 10.08 -13.74 15.68
N ASP A 168 9.59 -14.97 15.84
CA ASP A 168 9.72 -16.03 14.84
C ASP A 168 8.80 -15.78 13.63
N VAL A 169 7.69 -15.06 13.84
CA VAL A 169 6.75 -14.66 12.78
C VAL A 169 7.27 -13.45 11.99
N GLN A 170 8.13 -12.63 12.59
CA GLN A 170 8.73 -11.46 11.95
C GLN A 170 9.58 -11.84 10.70
N VAL A 171 10.25 -13.00 10.75
CA VAL A 171 11.02 -13.54 9.61
C VAL A 171 10.09 -13.91 8.44
N ILE A 172 8.91 -14.43 8.74
CA ILE A 172 7.91 -14.81 7.72
C ILE A 172 7.34 -13.56 7.04
N VAL A 173 7.08 -12.48 7.78
CA VAL A 173 6.57 -11.21 7.23
C VAL A 173 7.57 -10.55 6.28
N CYS A 174 8.87 -10.52 6.63
CA CYS A 174 9.92 -10.00 5.74
C CYS A 174 10.07 -10.81 4.46
N CYS A 175 9.81 -12.12 4.49
CA CYS A 175 9.72 -12.92 3.27
C CYS A 175 8.41 -12.69 2.51
N SER A 176 7.33 -12.26 3.18
CA SER A 176 5.98 -12.12 2.61
C SER A 176 5.82 -10.94 1.64
N ASP A 177 6.67 -9.91 1.72
CA ASP A 177 6.70 -8.82 0.73
C ASP A 177 7.01 -9.37 -0.68
N ASP A 178 7.84 -10.42 -0.79
CA ASP A 178 8.07 -11.14 -2.05
C ASP A 178 6.83 -11.94 -2.51
N TYR A 179 5.90 -12.28 -1.61
CA TYR A 179 4.66 -12.99 -1.94
C TYR A 179 3.54 -12.07 -2.42
N ALA A 180 3.52 -10.79 -2.04
CA ALA A 180 2.65 -9.80 -2.68
C ALA A 180 3.06 -9.62 -4.15
N TYR A 181 4.37 -9.54 -4.41
CA TYR A 181 4.93 -9.65 -5.76
C TYR A 181 4.59 -10.99 -6.40
N CYS A 182 4.62 -12.10 -5.67
CA CYS A 182 4.26 -13.40 -6.19
C CYS A 182 2.77 -13.49 -6.54
N GLY A 183 1.86 -12.88 -5.78
CA GLY A 183 0.41 -12.82 -6.08
C GLY A 183 0.10 -11.97 -7.31
N ILE A 184 0.78 -10.83 -7.45
CA ILE A 184 0.75 -10.01 -8.67
C ILE A 184 1.36 -10.79 -9.85
N THR A 185 2.49 -11.48 -9.64
CA THR A 185 3.16 -12.31 -10.65
C THR A 185 2.35 -13.56 -11.00
N LEU A 186 1.58 -14.12 -10.08
CA LEU A 186 0.68 -15.24 -10.31
C LEU A 186 -0.53 -14.76 -11.10
N CYS A 187 -1.08 -13.60 -10.78
CA CYS A 187 -2.13 -12.95 -11.57
C CYS A 187 -1.62 -12.62 -12.98
N LEU A 188 -0.41 -12.07 -13.12
CA LEU A 188 0.23 -11.77 -14.39
C LEU A 188 0.55 -13.05 -15.18
N LYS A 189 1.09 -14.10 -14.55
CA LYS A 189 1.31 -15.41 -15.18
C LYS A 189 0.02 -16.09 -15.55
N CYS A 190 -1.04 -15.95 -14.76
CA CYS A 190 -2.36 -16.47 -15.09
C CYS A 190 -2.91 -15.71 -16.30
N CYS A 191 -2.72 -14.38 -16.36
CA CYS A 191 -3.00 -13.56 -17.53
C CYS A 191 -2.15 -13.97 -18.75
N ASP A 192 -0.85 -14.23 -18.60
CA ASP A 192 0.04 -14.68 -19.68
C ASP A 192 -0.31 -16.08 -20.17
N HIS A 193 -0.66 -17.00 -19.28
CA HIS A 193 -1.05 -18.36 -19.63
C HIS A 193 -2.45 -18.39 -20.27
N LEU A 194 -3.34 -17.47 -19.88
CA LEU A 194 -4.58 -17.21 -20.60
C LEU A 194 -4.25 -16.63 -21.99
N PHE A 195 -3.43 -15.58 -22.05
CA PHE A 195 -3.04 -14.89 -23.27
C PHE A 195 -2.41 -15.84 -24.29
N PHE A 196 -1.52 -16.73 -23.83
CA PHE A 196 -0.88 -17.77 -24.63
C PHE A 196 -1.88 -18.82 -25.13
N ARG A 197 -2.78 -19.32 -24.28
CA ARG A 197 -3.84 -20.26 -24.74
C ARG A 197 -4.79 -19.61 -25.75
N ILE A 198 -5.07 -18.32 -25.59
CA ILE A 198 -6.00 -17.57 -26.43
C ILE A 198 -5.37 -17.20 -27.77
N THR A 199 -4.10 -16.77 -27.80
CA THR A 199 -3.36 -16.56 -29.06
C THR A 199 -3.22 -17.86 -29.83
N THR A 200 -2.98 -18.98 -29.15
CA THR A 200 -2.95 -20.30 -29.78
C THR A 200 -4.30 -20.69 -30.36
N LEU A 201 -5.40 -20.45 -29.64
CA LEU A 201 -6.77 -20.69 -30.13
C LEU A 201 -7.14 -19.80 -31.32
N LEU A 202 -6.79 -18.51 -31.27
CA LEU A 202 -7.04 -17.57 -32.37
C LEU A 202 -6.26 -17.95 -33.63
N PHE A 203 -5.01 -18.38 -33.49
CA PHE A 203 -4.17 -18.86 -34.59
C PHE A 203 -4.71 -20.15 -35.21
N GLN A 204 -5.35 -21.02 -34.41
CA GLN A 204 -6.01 -22.24 -34.90
C GLN A 204 -7.35 -21.97 -35.59
N THR A 205 -8.06 -20.88 -35.28
CA THR A 205 -9.31 -20.51 -35.97
C THR A 205 -9.12 -19.65 -37.20
N LEU A 206 -7.93 -19.08 -37.42
CA LEU A 206 -7.59 -18.21 -38.56
C LEU A 206 -6.80 -18.92 -39.68
N LEU A 207 -6.44 -20.19 -39.48
CA LEU A 207 -5.86 -21.12 -40.46
C LEU A 207 -6.90 -22.16 -40.85
#